data_AF-A0ABD0MYQ4-F1
#
_entry.id   AF-A0ABD0MYQ4-F1
#
_cell.length_a   1.000
_cell.length_b   1.000
_cell.length_c   1.000
_cell.angle_alpha   90.00
_cell.angle_beta   90.00
_cell.angle_gamma   90.00
#
_symmetry.space_group_name_H-M   'P 1'
#
loop_
_entity.id
_entity.type
_entity.pdbx_description
1 polymer ?
#
loop_
_entity_poly.entity_id
_entity_poly.type
_entity_poly.pdbx_seq_one_letter_code
_entity_poly.pdbx_strand_id
1 'polypeptide(L)' 'VPVGDQPKDIELQIRELILKYISNPNCIILAVTAANTDMATSEALKVAREVDPD' A
#
# COMPACT_ATOMS: atom_id res chain seq x y z
N VAL A 1 -9.44 2.77 9.38
CA VAL A 1 -10.30 2.43 10.54
C VAL A 1 -10.57 0.94 10.55
N PRO A 2 -10.28 0.24 11.67
CA PRO A 2 -10.64 -1.15 11.83
C PRO A 2 -12.15 -1.33 11.72
N VAL A 3 -12.60 -2.38 11.02
CA VAL A 3 -14.02 -2.74 10.92
C VAL A 3 -14.26 -4.12 11.53
N GLY A 4 -15.38 -4.29 12.23
CA GLY A 4 -15.72 -5.55 12.91
C GLY A 4 -14.67 -5.93 13.96
N ASP A 5 -14.19 -7.17 13.89
CA ASP A 5 -13.21 -7.75 14.82
C ASP A 5 -11.75 -7.48 14.43
N GLN A 6 -11.50 -6.52 13.54
CA GLN A 6 -10.14 -6.16 13.17
C GLN A 6 -9.38 -5.54 14.36
N PRO A 7 -8.09 -5.89 14.53
CA PRO A 7 -7.29 -5.33 15.60
C PRO A 7 -7.06 -3.83 15.36
N LYS A 8 -6.78 -3.08 16.45
CA LYS A 8 -6.68 -1.61 16.40
C LYS A 8 -5.56 -1.11 15.48
N ASP A 9 -4.56 -1.94 15.26
CA ASP A 9 -3.34 -1.70 14.49
C ASP A 9 -3.38 -2.34 13.09
N ILE A 10 -4.56 -2.74 12.59
CA ILE A 10 -4.70 -3.40 11.27
C ILE A 10 -4.05 -2.64 10.12
N GLU A 11 -4.10 -1.31 10.13
CA GLU A 11 -3.48 -0.46 9.11
C GLU A 11 -1.95 -0.65 9.07
N LEU A 12 -1.33 -0.71 10.25
CA LEU A 12 0.10 -0.94 10.38
C LEU A 12 0.47 -2.35 9.91
N GLN A 13 -0.29 -3.37 10.35
CA GLN A 13 -0.04 -4.76 9.96
C GLN A 13 -0.15 -4.97 8.45
N ILE A 14 -1.15 -4.37 7.79
CA ILE A 14 -1.30 -4.44 6.33
C ILE A 14 -0.15 -3.71 5.63
N ARG A 15 0.27 -2.55 6.14
CA ARG A 15 1.41 -1.82 5.57
C ARG A 15 2.71 -2.61 5.69
N GLU A 16 2.99 -3.21 6.84
CA GLU A 16 4.16 -4.07 7.05
C GLU A 16 4.13 -5.30 6.15
N LEU A 17 2.96 -5.91 5.96
CA LEU A 17 2.76 -7.03 5.05
C LEU A 17 3.08 -6.64 3.60
N ILE A 18 2.61 -5.48 3.14
CA ILE A 18 2.87 -4.97 1.79
C ILE A 18 4.39 -4.73 1.63
N LEU A 19 4.99 -3.95 2.54
CA LEU A 19 6.41 -3.61 2.51
C LEU A 19 7.30 -4.85 2.45
N LYS A 20 6.96 -5.90 3.22
CA LYS A 20 7.70 -7.18 3.20
C LYS A 20 7.87 -7.76 1.79
N TYR A 21 6.89 -7.61 0.90
CA TYR A 21 6.96 -8.13 -0.47
C TYR A 21 7.54 -7.12 -1.45
N ILE A 22 7.13 -5.85 -1.37
CA ILE A 22 7.55 -4.83 -2.35
C ILE A 22 8.96 -4.29 -2.10
N SER A 23 9.55 -4.53 -0.93
CA SER A 23 10.96 -4.21 -0.66
C SER A 23 11.96 -5.10 -1.41
N ASN A 24 11.49 -6.15 -2.10
CA ASN A 24 12.36 -6.93 -3.01
C ASN A 24 12.57 -6.14 -4.31
N PRO A 25 13.83 -5.76 -4.66
CA PRO A 25 14.11 -5.04 -5.90
C PRO A 25 13.73 -5.80 -7.17
N ASN A 26 13.61 -7.13 -7.10
CA ASN A 26 13.18 -7.99 -8.21
C ASN A 26 11.69 -8.37 -8.08
N CYS A 27 10.83 -7.38 -7.87
CA CYS A 27 9.38 -7.55 -7.90
C CYS A 27 8.74 -6.54 -8.86
N ILE A 28 7.49 -6.80 -9.25
CA ILE A 28 6.69 -5.86 -10.04
C ILE A 28 5.62 -5.29 -9.14
N ILE A 29 5.61 -3.96 -8.98
CA ILE A 29 4.58 -3.25 -8.22
C ILE A 29 3.46 -2.85 -9.17
N LEU A 30 2.27 -3.43 -8.99
CA LEU A 30 1.06 -3.03 -9.71
C LEU A 30 0.20 -2.12 -8.82
N ALA A 31 0.39 -0.80 -8.93
CA ALA A 31 -0.34 0.19 -8.15
C ALA A 31 -1.78 0.39 -8.66
N VAL A 32 -2.70 -0.49 -8.22
CA VAL A 32 -4.12 -0.43 -8.61
C VAL A 32 -4.84 0.71 -7.88
N THR A 33 -5.44 1.62 -8.64
CA THR A 33 -6.26 2.73 -8.12
C THR A 33 -7.60 2.76 -8.83
N ALA A 34 -8.69 2.97 -8.09
CA ALA A 34 -10.02 3.06 -8.68
C ALA A 34 -10.18 4.36 -9.49
N ALA A 35 -10.78 4.28 -10.68
CA ALA A 35 -10.89 5.43 -11.59
C ALA A 35 -11.80 6.57 -11.07
N ASN A 36 -12.65 6.29 -10.08
CA ASN A 36 -13.51 7.27 -9.42
C ASN A 36 -12.85 7.95 -8.21
N THR A 37 -11.59 7.62 -7.91
CA THR A 37 -10.81 8.22 -6.82
C THR A 37 -9.69 9.11 -7.38
N ASP A 38 -9.29 10.13 -6.63
CA ASP A 38 -8.19 10.99 -7.05
C ASP A 38 -6.85 10.24 -6.95
N MET A 39 -6.22 10.07 -8.11
CA MET A 39 -4.94 9.41 -8.27
C MET A 39 -3.81 10.08 -7.45
N ALA A 40 -3.87 11.40 -7.24
CA ALA A 40 -2.88 12.10 -6.42
C ALA A 40 -2.92 11.69 -4.94
N THR A 41 -4.06 11.13 -4.49
CA THR A 41 -4.27 10.64 -3.12
C THR A 41 -4.23 9.12 -3.01
N SER A 42 -3.78 8.43 -4.06
CA SER A 42 -3.70 6.97 -4.07
C SER A 42 -2.65 6.46 -3.08
N GLU A 43 -3.11 5.73 -2.05
CA GLU A 43 -2.22 5.08 -1.10
C GLU A 43 -1.36 4.00 -1.77
N ALA A 44 -1.84 3.35 -2.84
CA ALA A 44 -1.06 2.37 -3.59
C ALA A 44 0.16 3.02 -4.27
N LEU A 45 -0.01 4.18 -4.91
CA LEU A 45 1.09 4.93 -5.51
C LEU A 45 2.04 5.52 -4.46
N LYS A 46 1.50 5.99 -3.35
CA LYS A 46 2.29 6.55 -2.25
C LYS A 46 3.23 5.52 -1.64
N VAL A 47 2.73 4.31 -1.35
CA VAL A 47 3.55 3.22 -0.78
C VAL A 47 4.54 2.68 -1.81
N ALA A 48 4.17 2.60 -3.10
CA ALA A 48 5.10 2.22 -4.16
C ALA A 48 6.32 3.16 -4.22
N ARG A 49 6.07 4.48 -4.17
CA ARG A 49 7.12 5.52 -4.20
C ARG A 49 8.08 5.50 -3.02
N GLU A 50 7.68 4.91 -1.89
CA GLU A 50 8.57 4.77 -0.72
C GLU A 50 9.71 3.77 -0.96
N VAL A 51 9.48 2.78 -1.84
CA VAL A 51 10.45 1.72 -2.16
C VAL A 51 11.00 1.82 -3.59
N ASP A 52 10.29 2.52 -4.47
CA ASP A 52 10.63 2.76 -5.88
C ASP A 52 10.35 4.23 -6.23
N PRO A 53 11.26 5.16 -5.87
CA PRO A 53 11.04 6.61 -5.99
C PRO A 53 11.13 7.15 -7.43
N ASP A 54 11.70 6.38 -8.35
CA ASP A 54 11.93 6.74 -9.76
C ASP A 54 10.85 6.15 -10.69
#